data_AF-A0A2W6UJR6-F1
#
_entry.id   AF-A0A2W6UJR6-F1
#
_cell.length_a   1.000
_cell.length_b   1.000
_cell.length_c   1.000
_cell.angle_alpha   90.00
_cell.angle_beta   90.00
_cell.angle_gamma   90.00
#
_symmetry.space_group_name_H-M   'P 1'
#
loop_
_entity.id
_entity.type
_entity.pdbx_description
1 polymer ?
#
loop_
_entity_poly.entity_id
_entity_poly.type
_entity_poly.pdbx_seq_one_letter_code
_entity_poly.pdbx_strand_id
1 'polypeptide(L)'
;MTETSSSETARAFVSAWLLANHEQLDLRQLKFEQLELPAKTLSTWYQTEDLLVDITVWDHAHCLDILVMEQPSNELVFSEAGSCESTAGLLARLNALSGWLTGRAAGA
;
A
#
# COMPACT_ATOMS: atom_id res chain seq x y z
N MET A 1 -0.87 1.76 -29.91
CA MET A 1 -0.96 0.95 -28.69
C MET A 1 -0.27 1.77 -27.63
N THR A 2 -1.03 2.37 -26.73
CA THR A 2 -0.46 3.15 -25.61
C THR A 2 0.14 2.15 -24.64
N GLU A 3 1.47 2.10 -24.56
CA GLU A 3 2.18 1.45 -23.45
C GLU A 3 1.74 2.15 -22.16
N THR A 4 0.85 1.50 -21.42
CA THR A 4 0.50 1.92 -20.07
C THR A 4 1.76 1.80 -19.23
N SER A 5 2.31 2.91 -18.71
CA SER A 5 3.56 2.85 -17.97
C SER A 5 3.42 1.98 -16.70
N SER A 6 4.52 1.38 -16.24
CA SER A 6 4.56 0.59 -14.99
C SER A 6 3.93 1.33 -13.80
N SER A 7 4.09 2.66 -13.76
CA SER A 7 3.53 3.51 -12.70
C SER A 7 2.01 3.63 -12.77
N GLU A 8 1.43 3.71 -13.97
CA GLU A 8 -0.02 3.76 -14.15
C GLU A 8 -0.68 2.43 -13.80
N THR A 9 -0.05 1.30 -14.17
CA THR A 9 -0.56 -0.03 -13.84
C THR A 9 -0.46 -0.32 -12.34
N ALA A 10 0.64 0.08 -11.70
CA ALA A 10 0.78 0.01 -10.24
C ALA A 10 -0.29 0.84 -9.52
N ARG A 11 -0.61 2.04 -10.02
CA ARG A 11 -1.67 2.88 -9.44
C ARG A 11 -3.05 2.22 -9.55
N ALA A 12 -3.35 1.61 -10.70
CA ALA A 12 -4.60 0.87 -10.89
C ALA A 12 -4.71 -0.30 -9.90
N PHE A 13 -3.62 -1.04 -9.69
CA PHE A 13 -3.55 -2.10 -8.68
C PHE A 13 -3.84 -1.58 -7.27
N VAL A 14 -3.14 -0.52 -6.81
CA VAL A 14 -3.33 0.05 -5.46
C VAL A 14 -4.78 0.45 -5.24
N SER A 15 -5.40 1.08 -6.24
CA SER A 15 -6.79 1.52 -6.19
C SER A 15 -7.76 0.34 -6.09
N ALA A 16 -7.52 -0.73 -6.88
CA ALA A 16 -8.35 -1.94 -6.86
C ALA A 16 -8.23 -2.68 -5.52
N TRP A 17 -7.01 -2.81 -4.99
CA TRP A 17 -6.77 -3.46 -3.71
C TRP A 17 -7.45 -2.71 -2.55
N LEU A 18 -7.38 -1.38 -2.55
CA LEU A 18 -8.06 -0.52 -1.60
C LEU A 18 -9.58 -0.77 -1.58
N LEU A 19 -10.20 -0.80 -2.76
CA LEU A 19 -11.63 -1.05 -2.90
C LEU A 19 -12.02 -2.45 -2.41
N ALA A 20 -11.22 -3.47 -2.75
CA ALA A 20 -11.47 -4.86 -2.37
C ALA A 20 -11.36 -5.11 -0.87
N ASN A 21 -10.54 -4.33 -0.15
CA ASN A 21 -10.26 -4.55 1.27
C ASN A 21 -10.87 -3.49 2.20
N HIS A 22 -11.65 -2.54 1.68
CA HIS A 22 -12.15 -1.40 2.46
C HIS A 22 -12.92 -1.80 3.74
N GLU A 23 -13.69 -2.90 3.72
CA GLU A 23 -14.40 -3.40 4.90
C GLU A 23 -13.46 -3.98 5.96
N GLN A 24 -12.41 -4.69 5.53
CA GLN A 24 -11.38 -5.23 6.42
C GLN A 24 -10.48 -4.12 7.00
N LEU A 25 -10.35 -3.02 6.25
CA LEU A 25 -9.66 -1.79 6.64
C LEU A 25 -10.56 -0.83 7.44
N ASP A 26 -11.85 -1.14 7.65
CA ASP A 26 -12.73 -0.37 8.54
C ASP A 26 -12.40 -0.69 10.00
N LEU A 27 -11.27 -0.14 10.44
CA LEU A 27 -10.69 -0.25 11.78
C LEU A 27 -11.65 0.18 12.91
N ARG A 28 -12.79 0.80 12.59
CA ARG A 28 -13.84 1.18 13.55
C ARG A 28 -14.55 -0.04 14.16
N GLN A 29 -14.47 -1.21 13.52
CA GLN A 29 -15.09 -2.45 14.02
C GLN A 29 -14.12 -3.35 14.83
N LEU A 30 -12.83 -3.01 14.88
CA LEU A 30 -11.90 -3.71 15.76
C LEU A 30 -12.20 -3.30 17.20
N LYS A 31 -12.91 -4.17 17.93
CA LYS A 31 -13.02 -4.03 19.39
C LYS A 31 -11.65 -4.36 19.98
N PHE A 32 -10.92 -3.33 20.40
CA PHE A 32 -9.61 -3.37 21.07
C PHE A 32 -9.68 -3.94 22.49
N GLU A 33 -10.54 -4.92 22.74
CA GLU A 33 -10.45 -5.70 23.96
C GLU A 33 -9.29 -6.66 23.74
N GLN A 34 -8.22 -6.46 24.51
CA GLN A 34 -7.01 -7.26 24.71
C GLN A 34 -7.21 -8.77 24.46
N LEU A 35 -7.34 -9.14 23.20
CA LEU A 35 -7.50 -10.50 22.77
C LEU A 35 -6.19 -10.88 22.13
N GLU A 36 -5.60 -11.94 22.65
CA GLU A 36 -4.54 -12.73 22.03
C GLU A 36 -5.06 -13.36 20.71
N LEU A 37 -5.55 -12.53 19.79
CA LEU A 37 -5.89 -12.92 18.44
C LEU A 37 -4.58 -13.04 17.65
N PRO A 38 -4.43 -14.07 16.81
CA PRO A 38 -3.30 -14.14 15.90
C PRO A 38 -3.29 -12.87 15.05
N ALA A 39 -2.09 -12.32 14.85
CA ALA A 39 -1.82 -11.24 13.91
C ALA A 39 -2.68 -11.35 12.67
N LYS A 40 -3.70 -10.51 12.53
CA LYS A 40 -4.32 -10.32 11.22
C LYS A 40 -3.43 -9.36 10.46
N THR A 41 -2.52 -9.95 9.70
CA THR A 41 -1.75 -9.24 8.69
C THR A 41 -2.52 -9.28 7.37
N LEU A 42 -2.76 -8.12 6.77
CA LEU A 42 -3.22 -8.01 5.40
C LEU A 42 -2.05 -7.54 4.54
N SER A 43 -1.47 -8.45 3.76
CA SER A 43 -0.33 -8.18 2.89
C SER A 43 -0.70 -8.37 1.42
N THR A 44 -0.19 -7.51 0.56
CA THR A 44 -0.28 -7.68 -0.89
C THR A 44 0.98 -7.15 -1.55
N TRP A 45 1.27 -7.66 -2.74
CA TRP A 45 2.35 -7.14 -3.56
C TRP A 45 1.93 -7.16 -5.03
N TYR A 46 2.54 -6.27 -5.80
CA TYR A 46 2.35 -6.15 -7.23
C TYR A 46 3.68 -5.86 -7.91
N GLN A 47 3.94 -6.58 -9.00
CA GLN A 47 5.21 -6.51 -9.71
C GLN A 47 4.99 -6.20 -11.19
N THR A 48 5.78 -5.28 -11.71
CA THR A 48 5.98 -5.02 -13.14
C THR A 48 7.46 -5.26 -13.50
N GLU A 49 7.84 -5.00 -14.75
CA GLU A 49 9.24 -5.07 -15.18
C GLU A 49 10.12 -4.02 -14.46
N ASP A 50 9.55 -2.89 -14.06
CA ASP A 50 10.28 -1.76 -13.49
C ASP A 50 10.08 -1.60 -11.97
N LEU A 51 9.00 -2.16 -11.41
CA LEU A 51 8.59 -1.88 -10.02
C LEU A 51 8.12 -3.14 -9.29
N LEU A 52 8.45 -3.24 -8.01
CA LEU A 52 7.82 -4.13 -7.05
C LEU A 52 7.22 -3.27 -5.93
N VAL A 53 5.89 -3.28 -5.81
CA VAL A 53 5.12 -2.61 -4.76
C VAL A 53 4.71 -3.65 -3.73
N ASP A 54 5.07 -3.46 -2.46
CA ASP A 54 4.65 -4.26 -1.31
C ASP A 54 3.85 -3.38 -0.34
N ILE A 55 2.70 -3.87 0.10
CA ILE A 55 1.81 -3.20 1.05
C ILE A 55 1.43 -4.21 2.12
N THR A 56 1.83 -3.94 3.35
CA THR A 56 1.55 -4.79 4.50
C THR A 56 0.90 -3.98 5.62
N VAL A 57 -0.27 -4.43 6.09
CA VAL A 57 -1.04 -3.85 7.19
C VAL A 57 -1.09 -4.83 8.36
N TRP A 58 -0.75 -4.35 9.56
CA TRP A 58 -0.74 -5.12 10.79
C TRP A 58 -1.85 -4.66 11.76
N ASP A 59 -2.68 -5.59 12.25
CA ASP A 59 -3.82 -5.29 13.12
C ASP A 59 -3.43 -4.80 14.52
N HIS A 60 -2.38 -5.36 15.14
CA HIS A 60 -2.05 -5.09 16.55
C HIS A 60 -1.41 -3.72 16.83
N ALA A 61 -1.00 -2.99 15.80
CA ALA A 61 -0.26 -1.74 15.96
C ALA A 61 -0.73 -0.63 15.03
N HIS A 62 -1.81 -0.86 14.26
CA HIS A 62 -2.18 0.03 13.16
C HIS A 62 -1.01 0.33 12.22
N CYS A 63 -0.04 -0.57 12.11
CA CYS A 63 1.16 -0.31 11.33
C CYS A 63 0.87 -0.64 9.87
N LEU A 64 1.23 0.30 9.00
CA LEU A 64 1.27 0.09 7.57
C LEU A 64 2.73 0.21 7.14
N ASP A 65 3.20 -0.79 6.41
CA ASP A 65 4.46 -0.74 5.68
C ASP A 65 4.12 -0.78 4.18
N ILE A 66 4.47 0.28 3.48
CA ILE A 66 4.45 0.35 2.02
C ILE A 66 5.89 0.47 1.56
N LEU A 67 6.31 -0.41 0.67
CA LEU A 67 7.62 -0.39 0.04
C LEU A 67 7.44 -0.42 -1.47
N VAL A 68 8.19 0.41 -2.18
CA VAL A 68 8.33 0.28 -3.64
C VAL A 68 9.81 0.17 -3.97
N MET A 69 10.14 -0.90 -4.68
CA MET A 69 11.48 -1.16 -5.17
C MET A 69 11.53 -1.04 -6.69
N GLU A 70 12.60 -0.46 -7.22
CA GLU A 70 12.91 -0.52 -8.65
C GLU A 70 13.42 -1.91 -9.03
N GLN A 71 13.01 -2.37 -10.20
CA GLN A 71 13.47 -3.61 -10.80
C GLN A 71 14.34 -3.29 -12.03
N PRO A 72 15.39 -4.09 -12.29
CA PRO A 72 15.85 -5.25 -11.52
C PRO A 72 16.83 -4.88 -10.38
N SER A 73 17.11 -3.59 -10.15
CA SER A 73 18.13 -3.13 -9.19
C SER A 73 17.81 -3.50 -7.74
N ASN A 74 16.53 -3.75 -7.41
CA ASN A 74 16.01 -3.89 -6.05
C ASN A 74 16.31 -2.68 -5.16
N GLU A 75 16.43 -1.49 -5.77
CA GLU A 75 16.62 -0.25 -5.03
C GLU A 75 15.29 0.20 -4.40
N LEU A 76 15.26 0.48 -3.11
CA LEU A 76 14.10 1.05 -2.43
C LEU A 76 13.93 2.52 -2.84
N VAL A 77 12.88 2.82 -3.60
CA VAL A 77 12.63 4.16 -4.16
C VAL A 77 11.46 4.88 -3.52
N PHE A 78 10.64 4.16 -2.75
CA PHE A 78 9.59 4.72 -1.92
C PHE A 78 9.38 3.85 -0.69
N SER A 79 9.19 4.48 0.46
CA SER A 79 8.82 3.79 1.69
C SER A 79 7.91 4.65 2.54
N GLU A 80 6.83 4.08 3.02
CA GLU A 80 5.96 4.66 4.03
C GLU A 80 5.76 3.63 5.13
N ALA A 81 6.24 3.93 6.34
CA ALA A 81 6.13 3.04 7.49
C ALA A 81 5.55 3.76 8.70
N GLY A 82 4.83 3.02 9.54
CA GLY A 82 4.43 3.44 10.88
C GLY A 82 2.94 3.39 11.15
N SER A 83 2.55 3.95 12.29
CA SER A 83 1.16 3.90 12.75
C SER A 83 0.23 4.70 11.84
N CYS A 84 -0.94 4.12 11.55
CA CYS A 84 -2.04 4.74 10.84
C CYS A 84 -3.06 5.35 11.81
N GLU A 85 -3.11 4.85 13.06
CA GLU A 85 -4.04 5.16 14.18
C GLU A 85 -5.55 5.16 13.85
N SER A 86 -5.92 5.16 12.56
CA SER A 86 -7.24 5.35 12.02
C SER A 86 -7.25 5.00 10.52
N THR A 87 -8.45 4.77 9.97
CA THR A 87 -8.65 4.63 8.52
C THR A 87 -8.18 5.87 7.76
N ALA A 88 -8.25 7.07 8.36
CA ALA A 88 -7.79 8.31 7.73
C ALA A 88 -6.26 8.33 7.54
N GLY A 89 -5.49 7.87 8.54
CA GLY A 89 -4.03 7.78 8.43
C GLY A 89 -3.59 6.72 7.40
N LEU A 90 -4.29 5.60 7.33
CA LEU A 90 -4.08 4.58 6.30
C LEU A 90 -4.31 5.15 4.89
N LEU A 91 -5.45 5.82 4.68
CA LEU A 91 -5.77 6.46 3.40
C LEU A 91 -4.77 7.56 3.04
N ALA A 92 -4.29 8.34 4.01
CA ALA A 92 -3.28 9.36 3.76
C ALA A 92 -1.98 8.77 3.20
N ARG A 93 -1.50 7.65 3.75
CA ARG A 93 -0.29 6.96 3.28
C ARG A 93 -0.48 6.31 1.91
N LEU A 94 -1.63 5.70 1.66
CA LEU A 94 -1.94 5.13 0.33
C LEU A 94 -2.13 6.23 -0.73
N ASN A 95 -2.66 7.39 -0.35
CA ASN A 95 -2.70 8.57 -1.21
C ASN A 95 -1.29 9.11 -1.50
N ALA A 96 -0.37 9.07 -0.53
CA ALA A 96 1.03 9.44 -0.74
C ALA A 96 1.69 8.52 -1.79
N LEU A 97 1.48 7.20 -1.68
CA LEU A 97 1.93 6.23 -2.69
C LEU A 97 1.34 6.55 -4.08
N SER A 98 0.03 6.76 -4.17
CA SER A 98 -0.66 7.08 -5.43
C SER A 98 -0.15 8.39 -6.05
N GLY A 99 0.12 9.40 -5.22
CA GLY A 99 0.72 10.66 -5.63
C GLY A 99 2.14 10.49 -6.15
N TRP A 100 2.98 9.70 -5.46
CA TRP A 100 4.33 9.38 -5.90
C TRP A 100 4.34 8.66 -7.25
N LEU A 101 3.49 7.63 -7.42
CA LEU A 101 3.33 6.92 -8.70
C LEU A 101 2.90 7.86 -9.83
N THR A 102 2.02 8.83 -9.53
CA THR A 102 1.58 9.84 -10.51
C THR A 102 2.71 10.80 -10.90
N GLY A 103 3.49 11.27 -9.93
CA GLY A 103 4.65 12.13 -10.20
C GLY A 103 5.71 11.43 -11.06
N ARG A 104 5.94 10.13 -10.81
CA ARG A 104 6.85 9.30 -11.60
C ARG A 104 6.37 9.10 -13.03
N ALA A 105 5.07 8.85 -13.23
CA ALA A 105 4.48 8.72 -14.56
C ALA A 105 4.55 10.02 -15.41
N ALA A 106 4.61 11.18 -14.76
CA ALA A 106 4.72 12.47 -15.44
C ALA A 106 6.17 12.89 -15.78
N GLY A 107 7.17 12.23 -15.17
CA GLY A 107 8.60 12.48 -15.37
C GLY A 107 9.32 11.46 -16.24
N ALA A 108 8.64 10.38 -16.65
CA ALA A 108 9.10 9.39 -17.62
C ALA A 108 8.59 9.73 -19.02
#